data_AF-A0A645E1H7-F1
#
_entry.id   AF-A0A645E1H7-F1
#
_cell.length_a   1.000
_cell.length_b   1.000
_cell.length_c   1.000
_cell.angle_alpha   90.00
_cell.angle_beta   90.00
_cell.angle_gamma   90.00
#
_symmetry.space_group_name_H-M   'P 1'
#
loop_
_entity.id
_entity.type
_entity.pdbx_description
1 polymer ?
#
loop_
_entity_poly.entity_id
_entity_poly.type
_entity_poly.pdbx_seq_one_letter_code
_entity_poly.pdbx_strand_id
1 'polypeptide(L)'
;MENWSKELVASRKLYEANVVQLLIDSLSLTKEDSVAAQKAMGLCLSPESKIKDVIEERLNFQAAFAISKRYTNDYLDKLVSKVIFNQGLAQNDTLPQSAVANLQPFYNKYKDQLELFKMMQALNERIKPFVADLVGSSEGILFDLMTAQSFAGKFQEFTPLTEEELNFVSELKDPFFYTYLSDKSKEIAAINEKNKLKGGYTIHEVPQTKGEQLLADIMKPFEGKVVMIDFWATWCSPCRSAIKSFEEAKKALKEKGVVFVYLTDESSPINAWQNMISNIPGEHYRLTPSQFDELKKKFNYRGVPSYLIINKKGEQVYSKTGFEGSSVITNILENELNK
;
A
#
# COMPACT_ATOMS: atom_id res chain seq x y z
N MET A 1 -12.09 7.57 22.67
CA MET A 1 -13.17 6.99 21.83
C MET A 1 -14.44 7.82 21.83
N GLU A 2 -14.67 8.70 22.82
CA GLU A 2 -15.86 9.56 22.84
C GLU A 2 -15.84 10.68 21.77
N ASN A 3 -14.69 10.98 21.19
CA ASN A 3 -14.54 12.08 20.24
C ASN A 3 -14.71 11.70 18.76
N TRP A 4 -14.98 10.42 18.46
CA TRP A 4 -15.04 10.00 17.06
C TRP A 4 -16.32 10.47 16.39
N SER A 5 -16.24 10.80 15.09
CA SER A 5 -17.44 11.18 14.34
C SER A 5 -18.48 10.04 14.39
N LYS A 6 -19.76 10.40 14.42
CA LYS A 6 -20.85 9.42 14.42
C LYS A 6 -20.74 8.42 13.27
N GLU A 7 -20.27 8.89 12.11
CA GLU A 7 -20.05 8.08 10.93
C GLU A 7 -18.90 7.08 11.10
N LEU A 8 -17.78 7.48 11.71
CA LEU A 8 -16.65 6.60 11.99
C LEU A 8 -17.00 5.53 13.04
N VAL A 9 -17.81 5.91 14.05
CA VAL A 9 -18.33 4.96 15.03
C VAL A 9 -19.28 3.96 14.36
N ALA A 10 -20.18 4.44 13.49
CA ALA A 10 -21.11 3.58 12.77
C ALA A 10 -20.41 2.63 11.79
N SER A 11 -19.41 3.12 11.03
CA SER A 11 -18.64 2.29 10.09
C SER A 11 -17.85 1.21 10.82
N ARG A 12 -17.24 1.54 11.97
CA ARG A 12 -16.56 0.56 12.83
C ARG A 12 -17.50 -0.49 13.36
N LYS A 13 -18.63 -0.08 13.95
CA LYS A 13 -19.64 -1.00 14.45
C LYS A 13 -20.12 -1.96 13.36
N LEU A 14 -20.38 -1.44 12.16
CA LEU A 14 -20.81 -2.25 11.03
C LEU A 14 -19.70 -3.18 10.52
N TYR A 15 -18.44 -2.74 10.54
CA TYR A 15 -17.29 -3.60 10.27
C TYR A 15 -17.12 -4.72 11.29
N GLU A 16 -17.23 -4.40 12.58
CA GLU A 16 -17.15 -5.40 13.64
C GLU A 16 -18.31 -6.40 13.55
N ALA A 17 -19.54 -5.97 13.22
CA ALA A 17 -20.65 -6.87 12.91
C ALA A 17 -20.32 -7.82 11.74
N ASN A 18 -19.81 -7.27 10.65
CA ASN A 18 -19.44 -8.02 9.46
C ASN A 18 -18.33 -9.04 9.73
N VAL A 19 -17.32 -8.68 10.52
CA VAL A 19 -16.26 -9.60 10.95
C VAL A 19 -16.81 -10.70 11.84
N VAL A 20 -17.68 -10.38 12.80
CA VAL A 20 -18.31 -11.38 13.67
C VAL A 20 -19.17 -12.34 12.85
N GLN A 21 -19.97 -11.85 11.90
CA GLN A 21 -20.78 -12.69 11.02
C GLN A 21 -19.93 -13.62 10.15
N LEU A 22 -18.85 -13.11 9.55
CA LEU A 22 -17.89 -13.92 8.80
C LEU A 22 -17.31 -15.07 9.63
N LEU A 23 -17.02 -14.81 10.90
CA LEU A 23 -16.47 -15.83 11.79
C LEU A 23 -17.52 -16.86 12.18
N ILE A 24 -18.77 -16.46 12.40
CA ILE A 24 -19.88 -17.41 12.60
C ILE A 24 -20.01 -18.33 11.37
N ASP A 25 -20.04 -17.76 10.18
CA ASP A 25 -20.25 -18.49 8.92
C ASP A 25 -19.08 -19.43 8.60
N SER A 26 -17.84 -18.92 8.68
CA SER A 26 -16.63 -19.70 8.36
C SER A 26 -16.36 -20.84 9.35
N LEU A 27 -16.83 -20.69 10.60
CA LEU A 27 -16.64 -21.68 11.65
C LEU A 27 -17.86 -22.62 11.82
N SER A 28 -18.92 -22.40 11.03
CA SER A 28 -20.17 -23.18 11.11
C SER A 28 -20.72 -23.26 12.54
N LEU A 29 -20.66 -22.14 13.27
CA LEU A 29 -21.07 -22.12 14.68
C LEU A 29 -22.58 -22.30 14.81
N THR A 30 -23.01 -23.14 15.75
CA THR A 30 -24.43 -23.25 16.09
C THR A 30 -24.89 -22.02 16.87
N LYS A 31 -26.22 -21.86 16.99
CA LYS A 31 -26.81 -20.78 17.77
C LYS A 31 -26.40 -20.87 19.26
N GLU A 32 -26.16 -22.07 19.76
CA GLU A 32 -25.76 -22.36 21.13
C GLU A 32 -24.25 -22.16 21.36
N ASP A 33 -23.40 -22.51 20.39
CA ASP A 33 -21.93 -22.38 20.49
C ASP A 33 -21.43 -20.92 20.42
N SER A 34 -22.33 -19.98 20.13
CA SER A 34 -21.98 -18.64 19.67
C SER A 34 -22.68 -17.51 20.43
N VAL A 35 -23.10 -17.73 21.67
CA VAL A 35 -23.78 -16.71 22.50
C VAL A 35 -22.96 -15.41 22.60
N ALA A 36 -21.64 -15.51 22.80
CA ALA A 36 -20.75 -14.35 22.82
C ALA A 36 -20.69 -13.62 21.46
N ALA A 37 -20.71 -14.37 20.34
CA ALA A 37 -20.72 -13.76 19.01
C ALA A 37 -22.07 -13.11 18.66
N GLN A 38 -23.19 -13.71 19.07
CA GLN A 38 -24.51 -13.11 18.90
C GLN A 38 -24.67 -11.85 19.74
N LYS A 39 -24.12 -11.86 20.97
CA LYS A 39 -24.08 -10.69 21.83
C LYS A 39 -23.18 -9.59 21.24
N ALA A 40 -21.99 -9.94 20.75
CA ALA A 40 -21.12 -9.00 20.04
C ALA A 40 -21.80 -8.41 18.80
N MET A 41 -22.47 -9.24 18.00
CA MET A 41 -23.20 -8.81 16.80
C MET A 41 -24.40 -7.91 17.13
N GLY A 42 -25.17 -8.24 18.17
CA GLY A 42 -26.25 -7.39 18.66
C GLY A 42 -25.76 -6.03 19.15
N LEU A 43 -24.63 -5.99 19.87
CA LEU A 43 -24.00 -4.75 20.30
C LEU A 43 -23.50 -3.92 19.12
N CYS A 44 -22.90 -4.56 18.10
CA CYS A 44 -22.46 -3.89 16.88
C CYS A 44 -23.64 -3.24 16.14
N LEU A 45 -24.76 -3.96 15.97
CA LEU A 45 -25.91 -3.49 15.21
C LEU A 45 -26.80 -2.51 15.98
N SER A 46 -26.67 -2.43 17.31
CA SER A 46 -27.47 -1.53 18.13
C SER A 46 -26.96 -0.08 18.05
N PRO A 47 -27.84 0.89 17.69
CA PRO A 47 -27.50 2.31 17.65
C PRO A 47 -27.03 2.85 19.00
N GLU A 48 -27.58 2.32 20.09
CA GLU A 48 -27.40 2.82 21.46
C GLU A 48 -26.15 2.27 22.17
N SER A 49 -25.56 1.18 21.66
CA SER A 49 -24.38 0.57 22.26
C SER A 49 -23.20 1.54 22.30
N LYS A 50 -22.42 1.55 23.39
CA LYS A 50 -21.18 2.32 23.42
C LYS A 50 -20.09 1.51 22.73
N ILE A 51 -19.20 2.17 21.99
CA ILE A 51 -18.14 1.48 21.24
C ILE A 51 -17.21 0.66 22.16
N LYS A 52 -17.01 1.11 23.40
CA LYS A 52 -16.26 0.37 24.42
C LYS A 52 -16.89 -1.01 24.71
N ASP A 53 -18.21 -1.10 24.72
CA ASP A 53 -18.94 -2.33 25.03
C ASP A 53 -18.81 -3.31 23.85
N VAL A 54 -18.79 -2.78 22.62
CA VAL A 54 -18.54 -3.57 21.41
C VAL A 54 -17.12 -4.16 21.41
N ILE A 55 -16.13 -3.37 21.81
CA ILE A 55 -14.73 -3.81 21.92
C ILE A 55 -14.57 -4.89 22.98
N GLU A 56 -15.12 -4.64 24.17
CA GLU A 56 -15.05 -5.57 25.29
C GLU A 56 -15.67 -6.91 24.89
N GLU A 57 -16.84 -6.89 24.26
CA GLU A 57 -17.49 -8.13 23.83
C GLU A 57 -16.74 -8.80 22.66
N ARG A 58 -16.11 -8.04 21.75
CA ARG A 58 -15.23 -8.60 20.72
C ARG A 58 -14.01 -9.28 21.33
N LEU A 59 -13.38 -8.67 22.33
CA LEU A 59 -12.25 -9.27 23.06
C LEU A 59 -12.69 -10.52 23.83
N ASN A 60 -13.87 -10.51 24.44
CA ASN A 60 -14.46 -11.67 25.10
C ASN A 60 -14.73 -12.80 24.11
N PHE A 61 -15.28 -12.48 22.94
CA PHE A 61 -15.48 -13.43 21.85
C PHE A 61 -14.13 -14.01 21.36
N GLN A 62 -13.14 -13.16 21.11
CA GLN A 62 -11.78 -13.59 20.74
C GLN A 62 -11.13 -14.48 21.80
N ALA A 63 -11.26 -14.13 23.08
CA ALA A 63 -10.72 -14.90 24.20
C ALA A 63 -11.41 -16.26 24.35
N ALA A 64 -12.74 -16.31 24.26
CA ALA A 64 -13.52 -17.55 24.24
C ALA A 64 -13.09 -18.46 23.07
N PHE A 65 -12.77 -17.87 21.92
CA PHE A 65 -12.26 -18.62 20.76
C PHE A 65 -10.80 -19.05 20.88
N ALA A 66 -9.93 -18.24 21.49
CA ALA A 66 -8.54 -18.62 21.76
C ALA A 66 -8.43 -19.84 22.69
N ILE A 67 -9.36 -19.97 23.65
CA ILE A 67 -9.45 -21.13 24.56
C ILE A 67 -9.81 -22.41 23.80
N SER A 68 -10.55 -22.32 22.68
CA SER A 68 -10.89 -23.48 21.84
C SER A 68 -9.70 -24.09 21.07
N LYS A 69 -8.51 -23.47 21.12
CA LYS A 69 -7.28 -23.80 20.35
C LYS A 69 -7.45 -23.83 18.82
N ARG A 70 -8.59 -23.39 18.28
CA ARG A 70 -8.85 -23.48 16.84
C ARG A 70 -8.25 -22.33 16.03
N TYR A 71 -8.12 -21.11 16.58
CA TYR A 71 -7.61 -19.94 15.86
C TYR A 71 -6.92 -18.93 16.79
N THR A 72 -5.86 -18.26 16.32
CA THR A 72 -5.22 -17.14 17.01
C THR A 72 -5.79 -15.80 16.52
N ASN A 73 -5.70 -14.73 17.33
CA ASN A 73 -6.08 -13.38 16.90
C ASN A 73 -5.35 -12.95 15.62
N ASP A 74 -4.08 -13.33 15.48
CA ASP A 74 -3.26 -13.12 14.28
C ASP A 74 -3.83 -13.83 13.04
N TYR A 75 -4.39 -15.03 13.19
CA TYR A 75 -5.04 -15.75 12.09
C TYR A 75 -6.34 -15.07 11.65
N LEU A 76 -7.16 -14.61 12.60
CA LEU A 76 -8.43 -13.94 12.32
C LEU A 76 -8.18 -12.58 11.64
N ASP A 77 -7.22 -11.80 12.13
CA ASP A 77 -6.83 -10.53 11.53
C ASP A 77 -6.22 -10.72 10.13
N LYS A 78 -5.45 -11.80 9.90
CA LYS A 78 -4.95 -12.20 8.57
C LYS A 78 -6.05 -12.66 7.62
N LEU A 79 -7.03 -13.43 8.10
CA LEU A 79 -8.17 -13.92 7.31
C LEU A 79 -9.02 -12.74 6.82
N VAL A 80 -9.37 -11.84 7.75
CA VAL A 80 -10.11 -10.61 7.45
C VAL A 80 -9.31 -9.69 6.54
N SER A 81 -8.00 -9.55 6.77
CA SER A 81 -7.11 -8.77 5.88
C SER A 81 -7.05 -9.37 4.48
N LYS A 82 -6.91 -10.69 4.32
CA LYS A 82 -6.91 -11.37 3.01
C LYS A 82 -8.24 -11.19 2.26
N VAL A 83 -9.37 -11.29 2.95
CA VAL A 83 -10.73 -11.10 2.39
C VAL A 83 -10.95 -9.67 1.91
N ILE A 84 -10.45 -8.70 2.67
CA ILE A 84 -10.76 -7.29 2.47
C ILE A 84 -9.78 -6.61 1.52
N PHE A 85 -8.50 -6.95 1.60
CA PHE A 85 -7.46 -6.31 0.79
C PHE A 85 -7.18 -7.02 -0.53
N ASN A 86 -7.90 -8.09 -0.84
CA ASN A 86 -7.76 -8.87 -2.06
C ASN A 86 -6.31 -9.27 -2.39
N GLN A 87 -5.48 -9.50 -1.35
CA GLN A 87 -4.20 -10.17 -1.50
C GLN A 87 -4.49 -11.66 -1.65
N GLY A 88 -4.87 -12.05 -2.87
CA GLY A 88 -5.13 -13.41 -3.35
C GLY A 88 -5.36 -14.47 -2.27
N LEU A 89 -6.61 -14.88 -2.06
CA LEU A 89 -6.87 -16.17 -1.42
C LEU A 89 -6.05 -17.22 -2.17
N ALA A 90 -5.17 -17.92 -1.47
CA ALA A 90 -4.46 -19.04 -2.09
C ALA A 90 -5.50 -20.06 -2.59
N GLN A 91 -5.18 -20.86 -3.61
CA GLN A 91 -6.09 -21.89 -4.15
C GLN A 91 -6.65 -22.86 -3.08
N ASN A 92 -6.04 -22.91 -1.89
CA ASN A 92 -6.40 -23.78 -0.78
C ASN A 92 -7.08 -23.06 0.41
N ASP A 93 -7.30 -21.74 0.35
CA ASP A 93 -7.98 -21.00 1.42
C ASP A 93 -9.51 -21.13 1.24
N THR A 94 -10.17 -21.90 2.12
CA THR A 94 -11.60 -22.17 2.07
C THR A 94 -12.42 -21.04 2.72
N LEU A 95 -12.78 -20.03 1.95
CA LEU A 95 -13.83 -19.07 2.32
C LEU A 95 -14.94 -19.07 1.28
N PRO A 96 -16.22 -18.98 1.67
CA PRO A 96 -17.31 -18.91 0.71
C PRO A 96 -17.18 -17.66 -0.18
N GLN A 97 -17.15 -17.82 -1.50
CA GLN A 97 -17.11 -16.69 -2.45
C GLN A 97 -18.28 -15.71 -2.25
N SER A 98 -19.42 -16.19 -1.77
CA SER A 98 -20.58 -15.37 -1.40
C SER A 98 -20.28 -14.38 -0.27
N ALA A 99 -19.45 -14.76 0.70
CA ALA A 99 -19.08 -13.88 1.82
C ALA A 99 -18.14 -12.76 1.37
N VAL A 100 -17.18 -13.07 0.48
CA VAL A 100 -16.30 -12.07 -0.16
C VAL A 100 -17.12 -11.08 -0.99
N ALA A 101 -18.06 -11.58 -1.80
CA ALA A 101 -18.91 -10.75 -2.64
C ALA A 101 -19.82 -9.80 -1.84
N ASN A 102 -20.29 -10.22 -0.66
CA ASN A 102 -21.16 -9.40 0.20
C ASN A 102 -20.39 -8.29 0.94
N LEU A 103 -19.10 -8.49 1.22
CA LEU A 103 -18.29 -7.52 1.95
C LEU A 103 -17.58 -6.51 1.07
N GLN A 104 -17.32 -6.87 -0.19
CA GLN A 104 -16.64 -5.98 -1.13
C GLN A 104 -17.33 -4.61 -1.27
N PRO A 105 -18.67 -4.52 -1.41
CA PRO A 105 -19.35 -3.22 -1.49
C PRO A 105 -19.21 -2.39 -0.20
N PHE A 106 -19.33 -3.04 0.97
CA PHE A 106 -19.14 -2.39 2.26
C PHE A 106 -17.72 -1.87 2.42
N TYR A 107 -16.72 -2.71 2.14
CA TYR A 107 -15.33 -2.34 2.24
C TYR A 107 -14.99 -1.21 1.26
N ASN A 108 -15.39 -1.32 0.00
CA ASN A 108 -15.14 -0.26 -0.99
C ASN A 108 -15.75 1.08 -0.54
N LYS A 109 -16.90 1.03 0.14
CA LYS A 109 -17.55 2.23 0.69
C LYS A 109 -16.81 2.83 1.88
N TYR A 110 -16.29 2.01 2.80
CA TYR A 110 -15.75 2.46 4.09
C TYR A 110 -14.23 2.27 4.26
N LYS A 111 -13.52 1.93 3.19
CA LYS A 111 -12.11 1.54 3.23
C LYS A 111 -11.26 2.58 3.96
N ASP A 112 -11.40 3.86 3.63
CA ASP A 112 -10.56 4.91 4.21
C ASP A 112 -10.81 5.07 5.71
N GLN A 113 -12.07 4.99 6.14
CA GLN A 113 -12.44 5.01 7.55
C GLN A 113 -11.88 3.78 8.29
N LEU A 114 -11.85 2.61 7.65
CA LEU A 114 -11.32 1.37 8.22
C LEU A 114 -9.80 1.37 8.33
N GLU A 115 -9.09 1.95 7.37
CA GLU A 115 -7.64 2.09 7.43
C GLU A 115 -7.22 3.12 8.49
N LEU A 116 -7.90 4.27 8.55
CA LEU A 116 -7.74 5.24 9.63
C LEU A 116 -7.98 4.57 10.99
N PHE A 117 -9.05 3.77 11.10
CA PHE A 117 -9.36 3.02 12.30
C PHE A 117 -8.22 2.10 12.74
N LYS A 118 -7.74 1.21 11.86
CA LYS A 118 -6.68 0.24 12.18
C LYS A 118 -5.39 0.93 12.63
N MET A 119 -5.00 1.99 11.91
CA MET A 119 -3.83 2.79 12.26
C MET A 119 -3.99 3.39 13.66
N MET A 120 -5.13 4.01 13.95
CA MET A 120 -5.41 4.60 15.25
C MET A 120 -5.47 3.56 16.37
N GLN A 121 -5.99 2.37 16.10
CA GLN A 121 -6.04 1.29 17.07
C GLN A 121 -4.63 0.86 17.47
N ALA A 122 -3.79 0.54 16.47
CA ALA A 122 -2.40 0.18 16.71
C ALA A 122 -1.67 1.30 17.49
N LEU A 123 -1.91 2.55 17.12
CA LEU A 123 -1.27 3.69 17.77
C LEU A 123 -1.75 3.87 19.22
N ASN A 124 -3.05 3.94 19.47
CA ASN A 124 -3.61 4.32 20.77
C ASN A 124 -3.71 3.16 21.76
N GLU A 125 -3.86 1.91 21.31
CA GLU A 125 -4.03 0.75 22.19
C GLU A 125 -2.73 -0.01 22.44
N ARG A 126 -1.74 0.11 21.54
CA ARG A 126 -0.46 -0.61 21.67
C ARG A 126 0.73 0.33 21.81
N ILE A 127 0.92 1.27 20.89
CA ILE A 127 2.16 2.05 20.82
C ILE A 127 2.19 3.15 21.90
N LYS A 128 1.17 3.99 21.99
CA LYS A 128 1.11 5.09 22.97
C LYS A 128 1.14 4.60 24.41
N PRO A 129 0.40 3.55 24.82
CA PRO A 129 0.49 3.04 26.19
C PRO A 129 1.88 2.50 26.53
N PHE A 130 2.51 1.78 25.60
CA PHE A 130 3.89 1.31 25.77
C PHE A 130 4.87 2.48 25.95
N VAL A 131 4.77 3.52 25.12
CA VAL A 131 5.61 4.72 25.26
C VAL A 131 5.30 5.46 26.56
N ALA A 132 4.03 5.55 26.95
CA ALA A 132 3.61 6.23 28.18
C ALA A 132 4.20 5.57 29.43
N ASP A 133 4.23 4.23 29.47
CA ASP A 133 4.88 3.46 30.53
C ASP A 133 6.39 3.75 30.59
N LEU A 134 7.06 3.80 29.44
CA LEU A 134 8.49 4.12 29.36
C LEU A 134 8.84 5.55 29.81
N VAL A 135 8.02 6.53 29.46
CA VAL A 135 8.30 7.96 29.75
C VAL A 135 7.64 8.46 31.03
N GLY A 136 6.81 7.65 31.68
CA GLY A 136 6.10 8.00 32.91
C GLY A 136 4.98 9.04 32.72
N SER A 137 4.50 9.24 31.49
CA SER A 137 3.44 10.21 31.16
C SER A 137 2.71 9.76 29.90
N SER A 138 1.38 9.90 29.87
CA SER A 138 0.57 9.74 28.65
C SER A 138 0.23 11.08 27.97
N GLU A 139 0.86 12.17 28.44
CA GLU A 139 0.59 13.54 27.99
C GLU A 139 1.84 14.24 27.47
N GLY A 140 1.62 15.26 26.64
CA GLY A 140 2.67 16.11 26.08
C GLY A 140 2.82 15.97 24.56
N ILE A 141 3.65 16.85 23.99
CA ILE A 141 3.85 17.01 22.53
C ILE A 141 4.28 15.71 21.83
N LEU A 142 4.94 14.80 22.55
CA LEU A 142 5.37 13.51 22.02
C LEU A 142 4.20 12.69 21.45
N PHE A 143 3.06 12.67 22.13
CA PHE A 143 1.92 11.85 21.73
C PHE A 143 1.18 12.42 20.51
N ASP A 144 1.19 13.75 20.35
CA ASP A 144 0.69 14.40 19.15
C ASP A 144 1.66 14.20 17.98
N LEU A 145 2.97 14.29 18.22
CA LEU A 145 3.99 14.00 17.22
C LEU A 145 3.87 12.56 16.70
N MET A 146 3.66 11.59 17.59
CA MET A 146 3.45 10.19 17.20
C MET A 146 2.22 10.02 16.29
N THR A 147 1.12 10.72 16.60
CA THR A 147 -0.06 10.73 15.73
C THR A 147 0.21 11.46 14.41
N ALA A 148 0.86 12.61 14.43
CA ALA A 148 1.18 13.34 13.21
C ALA A 148 2.10 12.52 12.29
N GLN A 149 3.08 11.81 12.85
CA GLN A 149 3.99 10.94 12.09
C GLN A 149 3.28 9.78 11.40
N SER A 150 2.16 9.26 11.95
CA SER A 150 1.44 8.16 11.30
C SER A 150 0.83 8.54 9.96
N PHE A 151 0.64 9.84 9.69
CA PHE A 151 0.17 10.37 8.41
C PHE A 151 1.28 10.68 7.40
N ALA A 152 2.56 10.71 7.83
CA ALA A 152 3.67 11.13 6.97
C ALA A 152 3.84 10.24 5.72
N GLY A 153 3.54 8.94 5.85
CA GLY A 153 3.59 7.99 4.72
C GLY A 153 2.64 8.37 3.58
N LYS A 154 1.44 8.87 3.90
CA LYS A 154 0.44 9.28 2.89
C LYS A 154 1.00 10.37 1.98
N PHE A 155 1.67 11.37 2.56
CA PHE A 155 2.27 12.45 1.78
C PHE A 155 3.43 11.97 0.89
N GLN A 156 4.22 11.00 1.35
CA GLN A 156 5.28 10.39 0.53
C GLN A 156 4.72 9.65 -0.69
N GLU A 157 3.48 9.18 -0.60
CA GLU A 157 2.73 8.48 -1.65
C GLU A 157 1.72 9.39 -2.36
N PHE A 158 1.87 10.71 -2.28
CA PHE A 158 0.99 11.68 -2.96
C PHE A 158 -0.49 11.52 -2.59
N THR A 159 -0.77 11.07 -1.38
CA THR A 159 -2.13 10.88 -0.88
C THR A 159 -2.46 12.00 0.11
N PRO A 160 -3.38 12.92 -0.25
CA PRO A 160 -3.87 13.93 0.70
C PRO A 160 -4.69 13.26 1.82
N LEU A 161 -4.87 13.97 2.92
CA LEU A 161 -5.75 13.55 4.00
C LEU A 161 -7.23 13.62 3.58
N THR A 162 -8.03 12.64 3.98
CA THR A 162 -9.48 12.68 3.84
C THR A 162 -10.11 13.67 4.82
N GLU A 163 -11.40 13.95 4.65
CA GLU A 163 -12.14 14.81 5.58
C GLU A 163 -12.17 14.21 7.00
N GLU A 164 -12.35 12.90 7.13
CA GLU A 164 -12.33 12.22 8.42
C GLU A 164 -10.96 12.28 9.08
N GLU A 165 -9.89 12.15 8.30
CA GLU A 165 -8.53 12.27 8.79
C GLU A 165 -8.23 13.69 9.27
N LEU A 166 -8.67 14.71 8.51
CA LEU A 166 -8.56 16.12 8.88
C LEU A 166 -9.32 16.43 10.17
N ASN A 167 -10.54 15.91 10.29
CA ASN A 167 -11.34 16.03 11.52
C ASN A 167 -10.63 15.38 12.70
N PHE A 168 -10.08 14.19 12.52
CA PHE A 168 -9.32 13.50 13.57
C PHE A 168 -8.08 14.28 14.01
N VAL A 169 -7.25 14.77 13.07
CA VAL A 169 -6.03 15.50 13.42
C VAL A 169 -6.31 16.90 13.98
N SER A 170 -7.54 17.41 13.83
CA SER A 170 -7.95 18.68 14.46
C SER A 170 -8.05 18.59 15.98
N GLU A 171 -8.10 17.38 16.54
CA GLU A 171 -8.13 17.12 17.99
C GLU A 171 -6.75 17.02 18.64
N LEU A 172 -5.66 17.13 17.85
CA LEU A 172 -4.31 17.16 18.40
C LEU A 172 -4.15 18.37 19.33
N LYS A 173 -3.52 18.16 20.50
CA LYS A 173 -3.46 19.19 21.54
C LYS A 173 -2.62 20.38 21.08
N ASP A 174 -1.48 20.13 20.44
CA ASP A 174 -0.64 21.18 19.87
C ASP A 174 -1.14 21.59 18.47
N PRO A 175 -1.54 22.88 18.27
CA PRO A 175 -2.09 23.36 17.00
C PRO A 175 -1.09 23.27 15.84
N PHE A 176 0.22 23.22 16.11
CA PHE A 176 1.25 23.08 15.07
C PHE A 176 1.00 21.86 14.18
N PHE A 177 0.62 20.72 14.77
CA PHE A 177 0.46 19.49 14.00
C PHE A 177 -0.75 19.55 13.07
N TYR A 178 -1.88 20.08 13.53
CA TYR A 178 -3.04 20.28 12.67
C TYR A 178 -2.71 21.20 11.49
N THR A 179 -2.08 22.36 11.75
CA THR A 179 -1.68 23.30 10.70
C THR A 179 -0.73 22.64 9.72
N TYR A 180 0.33 21.97 10.20
CA TYR A 180 1.29 21.29 9.35
C TYR A 180 0.64 20.22 8.47
N LEU A 181 -0.16 19.32 9.06
CA LEU A 181 -0.80 18.21 8.34
C LEU A 181 -1.82 18.70 7.31
N SER A 182 -2.63 19.70 7.68
CA SER A 182 -3.64 20.27 6.78
C SER A 182 -3.02 21.04 5.62
N ASP A 183 -1.97 21.83 5.86
CA ASP A 183 -1.26 22.55 4.81
C ASP A 183 -0.48 21.60 3.90
N LYS A 184 0.17 20.57 4.47
CA LYS A 184 0.83 19.53 3.68
C LYS A 184 -0.18 18.75 2.82
N SER A 185 -1.36 18.45 3.35
CA SER A 185 -2.44 17.81 2.59
C SER A 185 -2.86 18.65 1.39
N LYS A 186 -3.09 19.96 1.57
CA LYS A 186 -3.41 20.90 0.49
C LYS A 186 -2.29 21.00 -0.54
N GLU A 187 -1.04 21.06 -0.09
CA GLU A 187 0.14 21.08 -0.96
C GLU A 187 0.17 19.83 -1.85
N ILE A 188 -0.01 18.64 -1.27
CA ILE A 188 -0.05 17.38 -2.00
C ILE A 188 -1.21 17.36 -3.00
N ALA A 189 -2.41 17.80 -2.61
CA ALA A 189 -3.53 17.90 -3.53
C ALA A 189 -3.22 18.83 -4.73
N ALA A 190 -2.60 19.98 -4.48
CA ALA A 190 -2.18 20.89 -5.54
C ALA A 190 -1.07 20.31 -6.44
N ILE A 191 -0.12 19.57 -5.86
CA ILE A 191 0.91 18.85 -6.62
C ILE A 191 0.27 17.79 -7.52
N ASN A 192 -0.73 17.06 -7.02
CA ASN A 192 -1.43 16.05 -7.80
C ASN A 192 -2.13 16.65 -9.01
N GLU A 193 -2.84 17.77 -8.84
CA GLU A 193 -3.46 18.47 -9.98
C GLU A 193 -2.42 18.94 -11.01
N LYS A 194 -1.27 19.45 -10.56
CA LYS A 194 -0.17 19.83 -11.47
C LYS A 194 0.42 18.63 -12.20
N ASN A 195 0.56 17.49 -11.53
CA ASN A 195 1.12 16.28 -12.11
C ASN A 195 0.25 15.68 -13.21
N LYS A 196 -1.08 15.82 -13.13
CA LYS A 196 -2.01 15.40 -14.20
C LYS A 196 -1.76 16.11 -15.53
N LEU A 197 -1.13 17.29 -15.51
CA LEU A 197 -0.84 18.09 -16.70
C LEU A 197 0.52 17.77 -17.33
N LYS A 198 1.35 16.95 -16.67
CA LYS A 198 2.68 16.61 -17.16
C LYS A 198 2.60 15.50 -18.20
N GLY A 199 3.60 15.47 -19.08
CA GLY A 199 3.74 14.44 -20.12
C GLY A 199 5.18 13.94 -20.21
N GLY A 200 5.52 13.32 -21.34
CA GLY A 200 6.86 12.76 -21.57
C GLY A 200 7.06 11.35 -21.00
N TYR A 201 6.00 10.77 -20.45
CA TYR A 201 5.91 9.37 -20.04
C TYR A 201 4.76 8.68 -20.79
N THR A 202 4.90 7.38 -21.01
CA THR A 202 3.88 6.52 -21.61
C THR A 202 3.53 5.41 -20.62
N ILE A 203 2.25 5.22 -20.33
CA ILE A 203 1.76 4.07 -19.58
C ILE A 203 1.35 2.99 -20.58
N HIS A 204 1.92 1.80 -20.46
CA HIS A 204 1.61 0.67 -21.33
C HIS A 204 0.67 -0.31 -20.64
N GLU A 205 -0.17 -0.95 -21.46
CA GLU A 205 -0.88 -2.15 -21.03
C GLU A 205 0.10 -3.30 -20.81
N VAL A 206 -0.14 -4.09 -19.77
CA VAL A 206 0.74 -5.21 -19.43
C VAL A 206 0.36 -6.44 -20.26
N PRO A 207 1.31 -7.06 -20.99
CA PRO A 207 1.07 -8.31 -21.67
C PRO A 207 0.57 -9.39 -20.70
N GLN A 208 -0.35 -10.24 -21.15
CA GLN A 208 -0.89 -11.34 -20.34
C GLN A 208 0.08 -12.52 -20.19
N THR A 209 1.22 -12.45 -20.88
CA THR A 209 2.27 -13.46 -20.84
C THR A 209 3.09 -13.37 -19.55
N LYS A 210 3.98 -14.36 -19.37
CA LYS A 210 4.69 -14.62 -18.12
C LYS A 210 6.18 -14.90 -18.36
N GLY A 211 6.99 -14.77 -17.32
CA GLY A 211 8.43 -15.05 -17.35
C GLY A 211 9.17 -14.44 -18.55
N GLU A 212 9.84 -15.29 -19.33
CA GLU A 212 10.62 -14.87 -20.49
C GLU A 212 9.77 -14.23 -21.60
N GLN A 213 8.59 -14.77 -21.86
CA GLN A 213 7.71 -14.25 -22.89
C GLN A 213 7.21 -12.84 -22.52
N LEU A 214 6.97 -12.58 -21.23
CA LEU A 214 6.58 -11.25 -20.75
C LEU A 214 7.63 -10.20 -21.09
N LEU A 215 8.91 -10.50 -20.83
CA LEU A 215 9.98 -9.57 -21.15
C LEU A 215 10.10 -9.37 -22.66
N ALA A 216 10.01 -10.44 -23.45
CA ALA A 216 10.04 -10.35 -24.91
C ALA A 216 8.92 -9.45 -25.45
N ASP A 217 7.71 -9.59 -24.92
CA ASP A 217 6.55 -8.78 -25.33
C ASP A 217 6.71 -7.30 -24.94
N ILE A 218 7.24 -7.01 -23.74
CA ILE A 218 7.58 -5.66 -23.30
C ILE A 218 8.66 -5.04 -24.20
N MET A 219 9.62 -5.84 -24.68
CA MET A 219 10.76 -5.37 -25.47
C MET A 219 10.43 -5.17 -26.96
N LYS A 220 9.41 -5.84 -27.48
CA LYS A 220 9.02 -5.82 -28.90
C LYS A 220 8.90 -4.41 -29.51
N PRO A 221 8.31 -3.39 -28.84
CA PRO A 221 8.24 -2.03 -29.39
C PRO A 221 9.60 -1.32 -29.50
N PHE A 222 10.64 -1.89 -28.90
CA PHE A 222 11.97 -1.30 -28.74
C PHE A 222 13.07 -2.10 -29.45
N GLU A 223 12.71 -3.02 -30.34
CA GLU A 223 13.66 -3.75 -31.18
C GLU A 223 14.60 -2.78 -31.93
N GLY A 224 15.89 -3.14 -31.99
CA GLY A 224 16.91 -2.30 -32.61
C GLY A 224 17.41 -1.13 -31.75
N LYS A 225 16.90 -0.94 -30.54
CA LYS A 225 17.30 0.15 -29.63
C LYS A 225 18.12 -0.35 -28.45
N VAL A 226 18.90 0.55 -27.86
CA VAL A 226 19.50 0.32 -26.53
C VAL A 226 18.43 0.63 -25.48
N VAL A 227 18.13 -0.34 -24.63
CA VAL A 227 17.05 -0.22 -23.63
C VAL A 227 17.61 -0.46 -22.24
N MET A 228 17.34 0.49 -21.33
CA MET A 228 17.57 0.32 -19.90
C MET A 228 16.23 0.07 -19.21
N ILE A 229 16.12 -1.07 -18.53
CA ILE A 229 14.96 -1.47 -17.74
C ILE A 229 15.27 -1.25 -16.26
N ASP A 230 14.46 -0.44 -15.60
CA ASP A 230 14.55 -0.05 -14.19
C ASP A 230 13.43 -0.71 -13.39
N PHE A 231 13.78 -1.70 -12.56
CA PHE A 231 12.86 -2.35 -11.63
C PHE A 231 12.82 -1.51 -10.35
N TRP A 232 11.67 -0.89 -10.09
CA TRP A 232 11.50 0.06 -8.99
C TRP A 232 10.15 -0.09 -8.28
N ALA A 233 9.94 0.70 -7.23
CA ALA A 233 8.66 0.80 -6.54
C ALA A 233 8.50 2.20 -5.90
N THR A 234 7.25 2.65 -5.67
CA THR A 234 6.95 3.96 -5.10
C THR A 234 7.49 4.13 -3.67
N TRP A 235 7.46 3.06 -2.89
CA TRP A 235 7.97 3.01 -1.51
C TRP A 235 9.50 2.91 -1.44
N CYS A 236 10.18 2.63 -2.55
CA CYS A 236 11.62 2.42 -2.58
C CYS A 236 12.38 3.75 -2.59
N SER A 237 12.79 4.22 -1.41
CA SER A 237 13.61 5.45 -1.27
C SER A 237 14.90 5.44 -2.12
N PRO A 238 15.72 4.36 -2.12
CA PRO A 238 16.91 4.30 -2.97
C PRO A 238 16.58 4.41 -4.48
N CYS A 239 15.48 3.83 -4.93
CA CYS A 239 15.04 3.92 -6.32
C CYS A 239 14.73 5.37 -6.72
N ARG A 240 13.94 6.08 -5.89
CA ARG A 240 13.61 7.49 -6.11
C ARG A 240 14.85 8.38 -6.16
N SER A 241 15.82 8.11 -5.27
CA SER A 241 17.11 8.81 -5.27
C SER A 241 17.91 8.54 -6.55
N ALA A 242 17.98 7.28 -7.01
CA ALA A 242 18.68 6.90 -8.22
C ALA A 242 18.07 7.58 -9.46
N ILE A 243 16.74 7.53 -9.60
CA ILE A 243 16.00 8.17 -10.70
C ILE A 243 16.30 9.67 -10.74
N LYS A 244 16.23 10.37 -9.61
CA LYS A 244 16.56 11.80 -9.52
C LYS A 244 18.01 12.10 -9.87
N SER A 245 18.95 11.30 -9.34
CA SER A 245 20.39 11.48 -9.62
C SER A 245 20.78 11.24 -11.07
N PHE A 246 19.94 10.54 -11.82
CA PHE A 246 20.20 10.13 -13.20
C PHE A 246 19.41 10.95 -14.23
N GLU A 247 18.64 11.96 -13.79
CA GLU A 247 17.72 12.74 -14.62
C GLU A 247 18.43 13.46 -15.78
N GLU A 248 19.52 14.17 -15.50
CA GLU A 248 20.28 14.92 -16.52
C GLU A 248 20.90 13.99 -17.57
N ALA A 249 21.53 12.89 -17.13
CA ALA A 249 22.13 11.91 -18.01
C ALA A 249 21.06 11.20 -18.86
N LYS A 250 19.91 10.85 -18.28
CA LYS A 250 18.77 10.27 -19.00
C LYS A 250 18.29 11.16 -20.13
N LYS A 251 18.22 12.48 -19.92
CA LYS A 251 17.82 13.42 -20.96
C LYS A 251 18.78 13.35 -22.17
N ALA A 252 20.08 13.45 -21.93
CA ALA A 252 21.09 13.37 -22.99
C ALA A 252 21.10 12.00 -23.70
N LEU A 253 20.96 10.90 -22.95
CA LEU A 253 20.93 9.55 -23.49
C LEU A 253 19.66 9.26 -24.31
N LYS A 254 18.52 9.82 -23.88
CA LYS A 254 17.26 9.73 -24.64
C LYS A 254 17.37 10.42 -25.99
N GLU A 255 18.00 11.60 -26.04
CA GLU A 255 18.28 12.31 -27.30
C GLU A 255 19.20 11.51 -28.23
N LYS A 256 20.10 10.68 -27.67
CA LYS A 256 20.95 9.74 -28.41
C LYS A 256 20.25 8.41 -28.79
N GLY A 257 18.99 8.21 -28.40
CA GLY A 257 18.21 7.04 -28.79
C GLY A 257 18.10 5.90 -27.77
N VAL A 258 18.56 6.10 -26.52
CA VAL A 258 18.30 5.14 -25.43
C VAL A 258 16.83 5.19 -25.03
N VAL A 259 16.22 4.02 -24.83
CA VAL A 259 14.89 3.88 -24.25
C VAL A 259 15.00 3.53 -22.78
N PHE A 260 14.24 4.22 -21.93
CA PHE A 260 14.12 3.91 -20.51
C PHE A 260 12.76 3.29 -20.23
N VAL A 261 12.78 2.04 -19.77
CA VAL A 261 11.59 1.27 -19.39
C VAL A 261 11.58 1.13 -17.87
N TYR A 262 10.45 1.37 -17.23
CA TYR A 262 10.27 1.27 -15.79
C TYR A 262 9.24 0.20 -15.47
N LEU A 263 9.64 -0.77 -14.65
CA LEU A 263 8.78 -1.86 -14.19
C LEU A 263 8.54 -1.71 -12.69
N THR A 264 7.27 -1.68 -12.30
CA THR A 264 6.83 -1.83 -10.91
C THR A 264 5.76 -2.93 -10.85
N ASP A 265 5.46 -3.42 -9.65
CA ASP A 265 4.25 -4.19 -9.39
C ASP A 265 3.19 -3.36 -8.65
N GLU A 266 2.14 -4.05 -8.22
CA GLU A 266 1.02 -3.46 -7.49
C GLU A 266 1.31 -3.12 -6.03
N SER A 267 2.51 -3.46 -5.51
CA SER A 267 2.97 -2.91 -4.23
C SER A 267 3.15 -1.38 -4.31
N SER A 268 3.24 -0.83 -5.52
CA SER A 268 3.07 0.59 -5.79
C SER A 268 1.58 0.93 -5.97
N PRO A 269 0.96 1.68 -5.03
CA PRO A 269 -0.43 2.11 -5.17
C PRO A 269 -0.63 2.93 -6.46
N ILE A 270 -1.74 2.69 -7.17
CA ILE A 270 -1.96 3.27 -8.50
C ILE A 270 -1.84 4.80 -8.52
N ASN A 271 -2.45 5.48 -7.54
CA ASN A 271 -2.43 6.94 -7.46
C ASN A 271 -1.02 7.48 -7.15
N ALA A 272 -0.30 6.82 -6.24
CA ALA A 272 1.07 7.17 -5.89
C ALA A 272 1.99 7.01 -7.10
N TRP A 273 1.87 5.88 -7.80
CA TRP A 273 2.65 5.57 -8.99
C TRP A 273 2.39 6.58 -10.10
N GLN A 274 1.13 6.84 -10.46
CA GLN A 274 0.76 7.81 -11.48
C GLN A 274 1.28 9.22 -11.18
N ASN A 275 1.23 9.65 -9.92
CA ASN A 275 1.82 10.92 -9.51
C ASN A 275 3.34 10.93 -9.62
N MET A 276 4.02 9.86 -9.23
CA MET A 276 5.48 9.78 -9.32
C MET A 276 5.97 9.76 -10.77
N ILE A 277 5.37 8.93 -11.64
CA ILE A 277 5.81 8.80 -13.04
C ILE A 277 5.61 10.07 -13.86
N SER A 278 4.74 10.98 -13.42
CA SER A 278 4.60 12.31 -14.03
C SER A 278 5.91 13.12 -14.07
N ASN A 279 6.89 12.75 -13.24
CA ASN A 279 8.24 13.33 -13.19
C ASN A 279 9.33 12.35 -13.66
N ILE A 280 8.95 11.23 -14.26
CA ILE A 280 9.87 10.18 -14.68
C ILE A 280 9.60 9.89 -16.17
N PRO A 281 10.22 10.63 -17.10
CA PRO A 281 10.04 10.40 -18.52
C PRO A 281 10.48 8.98 -18.93
N GLY A 282 9.70 8.34 -19.81
CA GLY A 282 9.99 7.00 -20.32
C GLY A 282 8.74 6.12 -20.43
N GLU A 283 8.99 4.82 -20.56
CA GLU A 283 7.96 3.82 -20.81
C GLU A 283 7.66 3.06 -19.50
N HIS A 284 6.40 3.02 -19.07
CA HIS A 284 6.03 2.54 -17.75
C HIS A 284 5.07 1.35 -17.81
N TYR A 285 5.38 0.31 -17.02
CA TYR A 285 4.53 -0.87 -16.85
C TYR A 285 4.29 -1.14 -15.36
N ARG A 286 3.02 -1.36 -14.99
CA ARG A 286 2.60 -1.76 -13.65
C ARG A 286 2.12 -3.20 -13.68
N LEU A 287 3.05 -4.13 -13.47
CA LEU A 287 2.85 -5.57 -13.56
C LEU A 287 2.02 -6.09 -12.37
N THR A 288 1.46 -7.29 -12.53
CA THR A 288 0.94 -8.05 -11.37
C THR A 288 2.09 -8.49 -10.45
N PRO A 289 1.84 -8.76 -9.16
CA PRO A 289 2.88 -9.25 -8.25
C PRO A 289 3.55 -10.53 -8.75
N SER A 290 2.77 -11.47 -9.32
CA SER A 290 3.28 -12.72 -9.89
C SER A 290 4.24 -12.46 -11.05
N GLN A 291 3.87 -11.59 -11.99
CA GLN A 291 4.70 -11.27 -13.15
C GLN A 291 6.02 -10.60 -12.73
N PHE A 292 5.95 -9.66 -11.80
CA PHE A 292 7.13 -8.97 -11.29
C PHE A 292 8.07 -9.92 -10.53
N ASP A 293 7.52 -10.79 -9.69
CA ASP A 293 8.29 -11.81 -8.97
C ASP A 293 8.95 -12.83 -9.90
N GLU A 294 8.27 -13.26 -10.97
CA GLU A 294 8.85 -14.14 -11.99
C GLU A 294 10.04 -13.48 -12.70
N LEU A 295 9.93 -12.20 -13.10
CA LEU A 295 11.04 -11.48 -13.72
C LEU A 295 12.20 -11.29 -12.74
N LYS A 296 11.94 -10.92 -11.48
CA LYS A 296 12.99 -10.85 -10.45
C LYS A 296 13.71 -12.19 -10.28
N LYS A 297 12.97 -13.31 -10.24
CA LYS A 297 13.55 -14.66 -10.13
C LYS A 297 14.41 -14.99 -11.35
N LYS A 298 13.95 -14.69 -12.57
CA LYS A 298 14.70 -14.91 -13.82
C LYS A 298 16.07 -14.23 -13.77
N PHE A 299 16.13 -12.99 -13.29
CA PHE A 299 17.37 -12.22 -13.22
C PHE A 299 18.09 -12.31 -11.86
N ASN A 300 17.63 -13.19 -10.96
CA ASN A 300 18.17 -13.35 -9.60
C ASN A 300 18.25 -12.03 -8.81
N TYR A 301 17.27 -11.14 -9.02
CA TYR A 301 17.17 -9.88 -8.30
C TYR A 301 16.61 -10.11 -6.90
N ARG A 302 17.34 -9.60 -5.90
CA ARG A 302 16.96 -9.71 -4.49
C ARG A 302 16.01 -8.60 -4.03
N GLY A 303 15.79 -7.59 -4.86
CA GLY A 303 14.95 -6.45 -4.55
C GLY A 303 15.09 -5.33 -5.58
N VAL A 304 14.51 -4.18 -5.24
CA VAL A 304 14.62 -2.94 -6.02
C VAL A 304 15.54 -1.95 -5.29
N PRO A 305 16.28 -1.08 -6.02
CA PRO A 305 16.31 -0.99 -7.47
C PRO A 305 17.13 -2.13 -8.10
N SER A 306 16.71 -2.59 -9.28
CA SER A 306 17.52 -3.50 -10.12
C SER A 306 17.44 -3.06 -11.57
N TYR A 307 18.50 -3.31 -12.32
CA TYR A 307 18.69 -2.73 -13.66
C TYR A 307 19.10 -3.80 -14.67
N LEU A 308 18.47 -3.79 -15.84
CA LEU A 308 18.82 -4.59 -17.00
C LEU A 308 19.13 -3.65 -18.16
N ILE A 309 20.20 -3.90 -18.92
CA ILE A 309 20.45 -3.20 -20.19
C ILE A 309 20.47 -4.21 -21.32
N ILE A 310 19.66 -3.94 -22.33
CA ILE A 310 19.55 -4.70 -23.57
C ILE A 310 20.13 -3.84 -24.71
N ASN A 311 21.01 -4.42 -25.51
CA ASN A 311 21.61 -3.72 -26.65
C ASN A 311 20.69 -3.77 -27.90
N LYS A 312 21.12 -3.13 -28.99
CA LYS A 312 20.35 -3.06 -30.26
C LYS A 312 20.04 -4.43 -30.88
N LYS A 313 20.82 -5.47 -30.56
CA LYS A 313 20.62 -6.84 -31.04
C LYS A 313 19.64 -7.65 -30.18
N GLY A 314 19.13 -7.06 -29.10
CA GLY A 314 18.29 -7.75 -28.13
C GLY A 314 19.06 -8.56 -27.09
N GLU A 315 20.39 -8.39 -27.00
CA GLU A 315 21.23 -9.14 -26.06
C GLU A 315 21.31 -8.42 -24.71
N GLN A 316 21.24 -9.19 -23.62
CA GLN A 316 21.53 -8.67 -22.28
C GLN A 316 23.02 -8.38 -22.14
N VAL A 317 23.37 -7.11 -21.88
CA VAL A 317 24.75 -6.67 -21.71
C VAL A 317 25.06 -6.20 -20.28
N TYR A 318 24.03 -5.97 -19.47
CA TYR A 318 24.17 -5.61 -18.05
C TYR A 318 22.96 -6.09 -17.25
N SER A 319 23.18 -6.61 -16.05
CA SER A 319 22.12 -6.99 -15.10
C SER A 319 22.66 -6.90 -13.68
N LYS A 320 22.05 -6.06 -12.84
CA LYS A 320 22.51 -5.89 -11.44
C LYS A 320 21.42 -5.36 -10.51
N THR A 321 21.44 -5.81 -9.26
CA THR A 321 20.72 -5.18 -8.14
C THR A 321 21.55 -4.03 -7.55
N GLY A 322 20.89 -2.89 -7.33
CA GLY A 322 21.51 -1.66 -6.85
C GLY A 322 21.91 -0.72 -7.99
N PHE A 323 21.90 0.58 -7.72
CA PHE A 323 22.34 1.60 -8.66
C PHE A 323 23.83 1.89 -8.47
N GLU A 324 24.65 1.62 -9.49
CA GLU A 324 26.11 1.80 -9.44
C GLU A 324 26.57 3.26 -9.66
N GLY A 325 25.62 4.18 -9.81
CA GLY A 325 25.86 5.59 -10.04
C GLY A 325 25.71 5.99 -11.50
N SER A 326 25.37 7.27 -11.70
CA SER A 326 25.06 7.83 -13.02
C SER A 326 26.19 7.64 -14.02
N SER A 327 27.45 7.84 -13.63
CA SER A 327 28.59 7.77 -14.55
C SER A 327 28.82 6.36 -15.10
N VAL A 328 28.71 5.34 -14.24
CA VAL A 328 28.88 3.94 -14.62
C VAL A 328 27.80 3.53 -15.63
N ILE A 329 26.54 3.83 -15.32
CA ILE A 329 25.41 3.49 -16.20
C ILE A 329 25.48 4.26 -17.52
N THR A 330 25.81 5.56 -17.50
CA THR A 330 26.01 6.35 -18.73
C THR A 330 27.07 5.72 -19.62
N ASN A 331 28.23 5.37 -19.08
CA ASN A 331 29.32 4.78 -19.86
C ASN A 331 28.91 3.47 -20.55
N ILE A 332 28.16 2.61 -19.84
CA ILE A 332 27.65 1.36 -20.42
C ILE A 332 26.71 1.65 -21.59
N LEU A 333 25.76 2.56 -21.40
CA LEU A 333 24.77 2.90 -22.43
C LEU A 333 25.41 3.56 -23.65
N GLU A 334 26.37 4.47 -23.46
CA GLU A 334 27.11 5.10 -24.56
C GLU A 334 27.95 4.11 -25.35
N ASN A 335 28.57 3.13 -24.68
CA ASN A 335 29.31 2.07 -25.35
C ASN A 335 28.40 1.22 -26.25
N GLU A 336 27.18 0.91 -25.82
CA GLU A 336 26.22 0.16 -26.66
C GLU A 336 25.59 1.00 -27.78
N LEU A 337 25.47 2.32 -27.59
CA LEU A 337 25.03 3.23 -28.65
C LEU A 337 26.03 3.31 -29.80
N ASN A 338 27.33 3.21 -29.50
CA ASN A 338 28.41 3.33 -30.48
C ASN A 338 28.74 2.03 -31.24
N LYS A 339 28.14 0.90 -30.86
CA LYS A 339 28.24 -0.39 -31.56
C LYS A 339 27.19 -0.52 -32.68
#